data_AF-A0A8C4QMN8-F1
#
_entry.id   AF-A0A8C4QMN8-F1
#
_cell.length_a   1.000
_cell.length_b   1.000
_cell.length_c   1.000
_cell.angle_alpha   90.00
_cell.angle_beta   90.00
_cell.angle_gamma   90.00
#
_symmetry.space_group_name_H-M   'P 1'
#
loop_
_entity.id
_entity.type
_entity.pdbx_description
1 polymer ?
#
loop_
_entity_poly.entity_id
_entity_poly.type
_entity_poly.pdbx_seq_one_letter_code
_entity_poly.pdbx_strand_id
1 'polypeptide(L)'
;MKMNGGFSVFESVVIPEGDNPWNMLRNALHHAHDHEIDNFEWFIVCDDSTFVIVENLKYFALGKDPEVPYFLGRVQREEDLDFVIASAGTLMSRGTLRHFIIALANPKICSNSGTLGDFWLGLRSPAKLLALCLKNMKVYAQNAEDLSGRSLFNDATVQDLVKKTMAEQGQSSSQGNIIEGCCSDLAITFGNVPGNQMHVLMFGVYRLRAFGHTYNDLLEFHHVAPVTDSNDN
;
A
#
# COMPACT_ATOMS: atom_id res chain seq x y z
N MET A 1 7.78 12.20 9.07
CA MET A 1 6.84 12.39 10.21
C MET A 1 7.48 13.32 11.24
N LYS A 2 6.94 14.55 11.43
CA LYS A 2 7.33 15.41 12.56
C LYS A 2 6.65 14.88 13.82
N MET A 3 7.42 14.31 14.74
CA MET A 3 6.91 13.86 16.03
C MET A 3 6.87 15.05 17.00
N ASN A 4 5.81 15.86 16.92
CA ASN A 4 5.40 16.73 18.01
C ASN A 4 4.39 15.95 18.86
N GLY A 5 4.65 15.88 20.17
CA GLY A 5 3.95 15.02 21.14
C GLY A 5 2.48 15.37 21.38
N GLY A 6 1.62 15.04 20.41
CA GLY A 6 0.18 14.90 20.56
C GLY A 6 -0.28 13.77 19.65
N PHE A 7 -1.09 12.84 20.16
CA PHE A 7 -1.77 11.86 19.31
C PHE A 7 -2.67 12.62 18.35
N SER A 8 -2.25 12.77 17.10
CA SER A 8 -3.15 13.16 16.03
C SER A 8 -4.05 11.96 15.73
N VAL A 9 -5.31 12.04 16.14
CA VAL A 9 -6.34 11.17 15.56
C VAL A 9 -6.28 11.41 14.06
N PHE A 10 -6.06 10.35 13.27
CA PHE A 10 -6.14 10.47 11.82
C PHE A 10 -7.58 10.82 11.47
N GLU A 11 -7.79 12.04 11.00
CA GLU A 11 -9.09 12.48 10.53
C GLU A 11 -9.34 11.83 9.17
N SER A 12 -10.36 10.99 9.08
CA SER A 12 -10.79 10.44 7.81
C SER A 12 -11.51 11.53 7.03
N VAL A 13 -11.00 11.88 5.86
CA VAL A 13 -11.67 12.82 4.96
C VAL A 13 -12.53 12.03 3.98
N VAL A 14 -13.83 12.33 3.95
CA VAL A 14 -14.73 11.80 2.92
C VAL A 14 -14.64 12.72 1.71
N ILE A 15 -14.12 12.19 0.61
CA ILE A 15 -14.05 12.91 -0.66
C ILE A 15 -15.30 12.54 -1.47
N PRO A 16 -16.03 13.52 -2.05
CA PRO A 16 -17.21 13.23 -2.86
C PRO A 16 -16.91 12.15 -3.90
N GLU A 17 -17.75 11.11 -3.93
CA GLU A 17 -17.60 10.01 -4.87
C GLU A 17 -17.58 10.57 -6.31
N GLY A 18 -16.49 10.28 -7.03
CA GLY A 18 -16.46 10.50 -8.46
C GLY A 18 -17.29 9.42 -9.15
N ASP A 19 -17.79 9.71 -10.36
CA ASP A 19 -18.69 8.82 -11.11
C ASP A 19 -18.15 7.41 -11.41
N ASN A 20 -16.85 7.17 -11.16
CA ASN A 20 -16.19 5.88 -11.33
C ASN A 20 -14.91 5.78 -10.47
N PRO A 21 -14.35 4.57 -10.28
CA PRO A 21 -13.15 4.35 -9.47
C PRO A 21 -11.91 5.14 -9.91
N TRP A 22 -11.77 5.47 -11.20
CA TRP A 22 -10.68 6.30 -11.69
C TRP A 22 -10.81 7.76 -11.24
N ASN A 23 -12.01 8.32 -11.33
CA ASN A 23 -12.28 9.66 -10.84
C ASN A 23 -12.16 9.74 -9.31
N MET A 24 -12.57 8.70 -8.58
CA MET A 24 -12.33 8.60 -7.14
C MET A 24 -10.83 8.67 -6.81
N LEU A 25 -10.01 7.86 -7.50
CA LEU A 25 -8.56 7.87 -7.31
C LEU A 25 -7.94 9.24 -7.64
N ARG A 26 -8.33 9.86 -8.76
CA ARG A 26 -7.86 11.20 -9.14
C ARG A 26 -8.21 12.25 -8.08
N ASN A 27 -9.45 12.26 -7.61
CA ASN A 27 -9.91 13.20 -6.59
C ASN A 27 -9.16 13.00 -5.28
N ALA A 28 -8.93 11.75 -4.88
CA ALA A 28 -8.16 11.42 -3.67
C ALA A 28 -6.70 11.89 -3.75
N LEU A 29 -6.03 11.63 -4.87
CA LEU A 29 -4.64 12.04 -5.07
C LEU A 29 -4.51 13.56 -5.25
N HIS A 30 -5.46 14.22 -5.91
CA HIS A 30 -5.54 15.68 -5.94
C HIS A 30 -5.70 16.28 -4.54
N HIS A 31 -6.64 15.76 -3.75
CA HIS A 31 -6.86 16.23 -2.39
C HIS A 31 -5.60 16.06 -1.52
N ALA A 32 -4.97 14.88 -1.57
CA ALA A 32 -3.71 14.62 -0.86
C ALA A 32 -2.59 15.56 -1.32
N HIS A 33 -2.52 15.90 -2.60
CA HIS A 33 -1.56 16.88 -3.08
C HIS A 33 -1.84 18.29 -2.54
N ASP A 34 -3.07 18.77 -2.66
CA ASP A 34 -3.38 20.17 -2.36
C ASP A 34 -3.33 20.49 -0.86
N HIS A 35 -3.56 19.49 0.00
CA HIS A 35 -3.65 19.69 1.45
C HIS A 35 -2.48 19.07 2.22
N GLU A 36 -1.86 18.00 1.70
CA GLU A 36 -0.97 17.14 2.49
C GLU A 36 0.43 16.94 1.88
N ILE A 37 0.71 17.49 0.69
CA ILE A 37 1.99 17.28 0.00
C ILE A 37 3.20 17.73 0.83
N ASP A 38 3.07 18.80 1.61
CA ASP A 38 4.17 19.33 2.42
C ASP A 38 4.25 18.68 3.81
N ASN A 39 3.19 17.98 4.24
CA ASN A 39 3.10 17.31 5.53
C ASN A 39 3.61 15.86 5.48
N PHE A 40 3.49 15.21 4.32
CA PHE A 40 3.85 13.80 4.15
C PHE A 40 4.84 13.58 3.01
N GLU A 41 5.67 12.55 3.17
CA GLU A 41 6.75 12.19 2.23
C GLU A 41 6.35 11.01 1.33
N TRP A 42 5.40 10.21 1.79
CA TRP A 42 4.97 8.96 1.18
C TRP A 42 3.45 8.82 1.27
N PHE A 43 2.84 8.35 0.18
CA PHE A 43 1.40 8.19 0.01
C PHE A 43 1.13 6.75 -0.42
N ILE A 44 0.25 6.05 0.29
CA ILE A 44 -0.18 4.70 -0.09
C ILE A 44 -1.61 4.74 -0.64
N VAL A 45 -1.82 4.05 -1.75
CA VAL A 45 -3.13 3.78 -2.34
C VAL A 45 -3.40 2.30 -2.18
N CYS A 46 -4.51 1.93 -1.55
CA CYS A 46 -4.89 0.54 -1.34
C CYS A 46 -6.42 0.37 -1.27
N ASP A 47 -6.89 -0.84 -1.54
CA ASP A 47 -8.30 -1.20 -1.40
C ASP A 47 -8.66 -1.39 0.09
N ASP A 48 -9.95 -1.33 0.40
CA ASP A 48 -10.51 -1.60 1.73
C ASP A 48 -10.26 -3.04 2.23
N SER A 49 -9.87 -3.94 1.33
CA SER A 49 -9.47 -5.32 1.61
C SER A 49 -7.96 -5.53 1.72
N THR A 50 -7.17 -4.46 1.86
CA THR A 50 -5.70 -4.54 2.00
C THR A 50 -5.28 -4.40 3.47
N PHE A 51 -4.61 -5.41 4.02
CA PHE A 51 -3.99 -5.32 5.34
C PHE A 51 -2.56 -4.77 5.19
N VAL A 52 -2.23 -3.68 5.89
CA VAL A 52 -0.94 -2.99 5.80
C VAL A 52 -0.20 -3.05 7.13
N ILE A 53 1.07 -3.46 7.09
CA ILE A 53 2.00 -3.44 8.22
C ILE A 53 2.85 -2.17 8.10
N VAL A 54 2.44 -1.12 8.83
CA VAL A 54 2.94 0.25 8.65
C VAL A 54 4.41 0.37 9.06
N GLU A 55 4.86 -0.37 10.06
CA GLU A 55 6.24 -0.42 10.53
C GLU A 55 7.18 -0.93 9.43
N ASN A 56 6.79 -2.00 8.74
CA ASN A 56 7.55 -2.55 7.61
C ASN A 56 7.58 -1.57 6.43
N LEU A 57 6.48 -0.83 6.18
CA LEU A 57 6.45 0.23 5.17
C LEU A 57 7.44 1.34 5.51
N LYS A 58 7.45 1.81 6.77
CA LYS A 58 8.39 2.84 7.24
C LYS A 58 9.84 2.38 7.10
N TYR A 59 10.13 1.13 7.46
CA TYR A 59 11.45 0.55 7.29
C TYR A 59 11.86 0.50 5.82
N PHE A 60 10.97 0.08 4.93
CA PHE A 60 11.24 0.03 3.49
C PHE A 60 11.48 1.41 2.86
N ALA A 61 10.73 2.42 3.31
CA ALA A 61 10.88 3.81 2.86
C ALA A 61 12.14 4.50 3.43
N LEU A 62 12.72 3.96 4.50
CA LEU A 62 13.85 4.56 5.20
C LEU A 62 15.07 4.74 4.26
N GLY A 63 15.67 5.93 4.30
CA GLY A 63 16.87 6.24 3.51
C GLY A 63 16.63 6.49 2.01
N LYS A 64 15.38 6.45 1.53
CA LYS A 64 15.03 6.87 0.18
C LYS A 64 14.70 8.36 0.16
N ASP A 65 15.16 9.07 -0.87
CA ASP A 65 14.81 10.48 -1.08
C ASP A 65 13.35 10.59 -1.57
N PRO A 66 12.43 11.20 -0.79
CA PRO A 66 11.03 11.29 -1.18
C PRO A 66 10.76 12.24 -2.35
N GLU A 67 11.74 13.04 -2.78
CA GLU A 67 11.61 13.88 -3.99
C GLU A 67 11.89 13.09 -5.28
N VAL A 68 12.58 11.95 -5.20
CA VAL A 68 12.75 11.03 -6.33
C VAL A 68 11.41 10.31 -6.59
N PRO A 69 10.90 10.28 -7.83
CA PRO A 69 9.56 9.76 -8.12
C PRO A 69 9.51 8.22 -8.09
N TYR A 70 9.41 7.67 -6.89
CA TYR A 70 9.19 6.25 -6.66
C TYR A 70 7.71 5.84 -6.81
N PHE A 71 7.43 4.92 -7.73
CA PHE A 71 6.13 4.27 -7.94
C PHE A 71 6.29 2.76 -7.69
N LEU A 72 6.01 2.33 -6.46
CA LEU A 72 6.44 1.04 -5.91
C LEU A 72 5.25 0.15 -5.56
N GLY A 73 5.42 -1.16 -5.71
CA GLY A 73 4.48 -2.17 -5.23
C GLY A 73 4.75 -3.52 -5.89
N ARG A 74 3.70 -4.33 -6.12
CA ARG A 74 3.80 -5.55 -6.92
C ARG A 74 3.48 -5.25 -8.38
N VAL A 75 4.47 -5.35 -9.25
CA VAL A 75 4.33 -5.01 -10.67
C VAL A 75 3.83 -6.19 -11.48
N GLN A 76 2.71 -5.98 -12.18
CA GLN A 76 2.31 -6.81 -13.30
C GLN A 76 2.92 -6.24 -14.58
N ARG A 77 3.63 -7.08 -15.32
CA ARG A 77 4.24 -6.73 -16.60
C ARG A 77 3.33 -7.17 -17.73
N GLU A 78 3.07 -6.28 -18.67
CA GLU A 78 2.34 -6.53 -19.92
C GLU A 78 3.14 -5.95 -21.09
N GLU A 79 2.84 -6.38 -22.32
CA GLU A 79 3.60 -6.03 -23.53
C GLU A 79 3.86 -4.51 -23.66
N ASP A 80 2.82 -3.69 -23.40
CA ASP A 80 2.89 -2.24 -23.57
C ASP A 80 2.93 -1.44 -22.27
N LEU A 81 2.70 -2.06 -21.11
CA LEU A 81 2.52 -1.33 -19.85
C LEU A 81 2.80 -2.18 -18.62
N ASP A 82 3.76 -1.73 -17.83
CA ASP A 82 3.97 -2.22 -16.46
C ASP A 82 3.13 -1.38 -15.49
N PHE A 83 2.40 -2.04 -14.60
CA PHE A 83 1.56 -1.36 -13.59
C PHE A 83 1.63 -2.08 -12.24
N VAL A 84 1.38 -1.34 -11.16
CA VAL A 84 1.26 -1.92 -9.82
C VAL A 84 -0.13 -2.55 -9.64
N ILE A 85 -0.20 -3.79 -9.17
CA ILE A 85 -1.46 -4.49 -8.90
C ILE A 85 -2.20 -3.77 -7.78
N ALA A 86 -3.44 -3.32 -8.04
CA ALA A 86 -4.23 -2.52 -7.10
C ALA A 86 -4.40 -3.21 -5.74
N SER A 87 -4.77 -4.49 -5.74
CA SER A 87 -5.00 -5.27 -4.51
C SER A 87 -3.73 -5.49 -3.69
N ALA A 88 -2.54 -5.31 -4.26
CA ALA A 88 -1.28 -5.35 -3.50
C ALA A 88 -1.03 -4.05 -2.73
N GLY A 89 -1.70 -2.96 -3.08
CA GLY A 89 -1.36 -1.62 -2.63
C GLY A 89 -0.18 -1.02 -3.40
N THR A 90 -0.22 0.31 -3.54
CA THR A 90 0.76 1.09 -4.29
C THR A 90 1.35 2.18 -3.41
N LEU A 91 2.67 2.23 -3.32
CA LEU A 91 3.39 3.27 -2.59
C LEU A 91 3.95 4.30 -3.57
N MET A 92 3.61 5.56 -3.32
CA MET A 92 4.04 6.72 -4.09
C MET A 92 4.87 7.64 -3.19
N SER A 93 6.05 8.03 -3.66
CA SER A 93 6.77 9.15 -3.06
C SER A 93 6.05 10.48 -3.31
N ARG A 94 6.38 11.51 -2.53
CA ARG A 94 5.98 12.89 -2.79
C ARG A 94 6.35 13.35 -4.21
N GLY A 95 7.54 13.00 -4.68
CA GLY A 95 7.96 13.25 -6.06
C GLY A 95 6.98 12.65 -7.07
N THR A 96 6.56 11.41 -6.89
CA THR A 96 5.59 10.73 -7.77
C THR A 96 4.23 11.42 -7.76
N LEU A 97 3.73 11.82 -6.59
CA LEU A 97 2.45 12.51 -6.48
C LEU A 97 2.47 13.84 -7.24
N ARG A 98 3.55 14.64 -7.09
CA ARG A 98 3.74 15.89 -7.87
C ARG A 98 3.73 15.63 -9.38
N HIS A 99 4.46 14.62 -9.85
CA HIS A 99 4.48 14.25 -11.27
C HIS A 99 3.09 13.84 -11.78
N PHE A 100 2.33 13.11 -10.96
CA PHE A 100 0.98 12.69 -11.32
C PHE A 100 0.01 13.88 -11.46
N ILE A 101 0.04 14.84 -10.54
CA ILE A 101 -0.83 16.03 -10.62
C ILE A 101 -0.47 16.90 -11.84
N ILE A 102 0.82 17.05 -12.15
CA ILE A 102 1.25 17.73 -13.38
C ILE A 102 0.74 16.99 -14.63
N ALA A 103 0.75 15.65 -14.63
CA ALA A 103 0.21 14.85 -15.73
C ALA A 103 -1.29 15.09 -15.92
N LEU A 104 -2.06 15.13 -14.83
CA LEU A 104 -3.51 15.36 -14.86
C LEU A 104 -3.91 16.73 -15.42
N ALA A 105 -3.07 17.75 -15.22
CA ALA A 105 -3.30 19.08 -15.76
C ALA A 105 -3.16 19.14 -17.30
N ASN A 106 -2.57 18.12 -17.92
CA ASN A 106 -2.34 18.07 -19.37
C ASN A 106 -3.07 16.88 -20.02
N PRO A 107 -4.21 17.12 -20.71
CA PRO A 107 -4.98 16.06 -21.37
C PRO A 107 -4.21 15.25 -22.42
N LYS A 108 -3.10 15.78 -22.95
CA LYS A 108 -2.22 15.05 -23.89
C LYS A 108 -1.32 14.04 -23.19
N ILE A 109 -1.05 14.23 -21.90
CA ILE A 109 -0.23 13.34 -21.06
C ILE A 109 -1.14 12.35 -20.33
N CYS A 110 -2.21 12.85 -19.72
CA CYS A 110 -3.19 12.04 -19.01
C CYS A 110 -4.60 12.49 -19.43
N SER A 111 -5.29 11.67 -20.23
CA SER A 111 -6.61 12.03 -20.76
C SER A 111 -7.64 12.18 -19.64
N ASN A 112 -8.39 13.28 -19.66
CA ASN A 112 -9.44 13.57 -18.68
C ASN A 112 -10.70 12.74 -18.89
N SER A 113 -10.93 12.29 -20.12
CA SER A 113 -12.10 11.53 -20.52
C SER A 113 -11.65 10.16 -20.99
N GLY A 114 -12.32 9.12 -20.50
CA GLY A 114 -12.46 7.89 -21.27
C GLY A 114 -13.17 8.21 -22.57
N THR A 115 -12.44 8.75 -23.55
CA THR A 115 -12.99 9.08 -24.86
C THR A 115 -13.50 7.81 -25.53
N LEU A 116 -14.30 7.93 -26.59
CA LEU A 116 -14.73 6.78 -27.40
C LEU A 116 -13.54 5.87 -27.84
N GLY A 117 -12.30 6.39 -27.89
CA GLY A 117 -11.08 5.58 -28.07
C GLY A 117 -10.69 4.74 -26.86
N ASP A 118 -10.92 5.21 -25.62
CA ASP A 118 -10.71 4.47 -24.37
C ASP A 118 -11.81 3.42 -24.11
N PHE A 119 -13.00 3.62 -24.70
CA PHE A 119 -14.07 2.61 -24.72
C PHE A 119 -13.74 1.44 -25.67
N TRP A 120 -13.07 1.71 -26.81
CA TRP A 120 -12.56 0.68 -27.73
C TRP A 120 -11.21 0.07 -27.29
N LEU A 121 -10.43 0.78 -26.47
CA LEU A 121 -9.33 0.25 -25.65
C LEU A 121 -9.84 -0.25 -24.27
N GLY A 122 -11.10 -0.70 -24.23
CA GLY A 122 -11.88 -0.95 -23.02
C GLY A 122 -11.16 -1.80 -21.97
N LEU A 123 -11.50 -1.57 -20.70
CA LEU A 123 -11.07 -2.34 -19.51
C LEU A 123 -9.69 -1.98 -18.91
N ARG A 124 -9.23 -0.72 -18.98
CA ARG A 124 -8.10 -0.29 -18.13
C ARG A 124 -8.58 0.04 -16.72
N SER A 125 -8.16 -0.79 -15.76
CA SER A 125 -8.37 -0.54 -14.33
C SER A 125 -7.76 0.80 -13.90
N PRO A 126 -8.20 1.41 -12.79
CA PRO A 126 -7.59 2.64 -12.24
C PRO A 126 -6.07 2.54 -12.11
N ALA A 127 -5.55 1.36 -11.75
CA ALA A 127 -4.11 1.08 -11.68
C ALA A 127 -3.40 1.20 -13.04
N LYS A 128 -4.00 0.67 -14.13
CA LYS A 128 -3.43 0.81 -15.48
C LYS A 128 -3.47 2.26 -15.97
N LEU A 129 -4.54 3.00 -15.66
CA LEU A 129 -4.64 4.42 -16.01
C LEU A 129 -3.62 5.26 -15.25
N LEU A 130 -3.46 5.02 -13.95
CA LEU A 130 -2.40 5.63 -13.13
C LEU A 130 -1.01 5.37 -13.71
N ALA A 131 -0.71 4.10 -14.01
CA ALA A 131 0.57 3.70 -14.59
C ALA A 131 0.83 4.34 -15.96
N LEU A 132 -0.19 4.44 -16.81
CA LEU A 132 -0.06 5.09 -18.12
C LEU A 132 0.30 6.57 -18.00
N CYS A 133 -0.39 7.30 -17.12
CA CYS A 133 -0.13 8.74 -16.91
C CYS A 133 1.27 8.97 -16.32
N LEU A 134 1.70 8.13 -15.38
CA LEU A 134 3.05 8.19 -14.81
C LEU A 134 4.13 7.81 -15.84
N LYS A 135 3.89 6.79 -16.67
CA LYS A 135 4.81 6.37 -17.75
C LYS A 135 5.06 7.51 -18.73
N ASN A 136 4.03 8.29 -19.06
CA ASN A 136 4.16 9.47 -19.92
C ASN A 136 5.00 10.59 -19.28
N MET A 137 5.06 10.62 -17.94
CA MET A 137 5.96 11.47 -17.15
C MET A 137 7.33 10.83 -16.87
N LYS A 138 7.67 9.70 -17.50
CA LYS A 138 8.90 8.93 -17.27
C LYS A 138 9.05 8.39 -15.85
N VAL A 139 7.94 8.19 -15.15
CA VAL A 139 7.87 7.52 -13.86
C VAL A 139 7.34 6.10 -14.09
N TYR A 140 8.15 5.10 -13.74
CA TYR A 140 7.87 3.69 -14.05
C TYR A 140 7.58 2.88 -12.79
N ALA A 141 6.70 1.89 -12.93
CA ALA A 141 6.38 0.95 -11.84
C ALA A 141 7.59 0.09 -11.50
N GLN A 142 7.87 -0.08 -10.20
CA GLN A 142 9.00 -0.86 -9.72
C GLN A 142 8.54 -1.89 -8.68
N ASN A 143 9.09 -3.10 -8.80
CA ASN A 143 8.83 -4.17 -7.83
C ASN A 143 9.46 -3.82 -6.48
N ALA A 144 8.67 -3.96 -5.42
CA ALA A 144 9.14 -3.88 -4.05
C ALA A 144 9.34 -5.30 -3.51
N GLU A 145 10.62 -5.71 -3.47
CA GLU A 145 11.05 -7.05 -3.07
C GLU A 145 12.10 -6.96 -1.95
N ASP A 146 12.22 -8.03 -1.15
CA ASP A 146 13.30 -8.16 -0.19
C ASP A 146 14.62 -8.61 -0.84
N LEU A 147 15.68 -8.76 -0.04
CA LEU A 147 17.01 -9.17 -0.52
C LEU A 147 17.03 -10.56 -1.17
N SER A 148 16.01 -11.38 -0.90
CA SER A 148 15.84 -12.72 -1.46
C SER A 148 14.87 -12.73 -2.65
N GLY A 149 14.41 -11.56 -3.13
CA GLY A 149 13.46 -11.44 -4.24
C GLY A 149 12.01 -11.77 -3.86
N ARG A 150 11.68 -11.88 -2.57
CA ARG A 150 10.29 -12.12 -2.13
C ARG A 150 9.53 -10.80 -2.13
N SER A 151 8.27 -10.83 -2.58
CA SER A 151 7.43 -9.63 -2.64
C SER A 151 7.18 -9.04 -1.25
N LEU A 152 7.38 -7.72 -1.11
CA LEU A 152 6.98 -6.97 0.08
C LEU A 152 5.51 -6.54 -0.01
N PHE A 153 5.01 -6.29 -1.22
CA PHE A 153 3.60 -5.98 -1.45
C PHE A 153 2.90 -7.22 -2.00
N ASN A 154 1.92 -7.79 -1.29
CA ASN A 154 1.26 -9.01 -1.73
C ASN A 154 -0.18 -8.74 -2.15
N ASP A 155 -0.58 -9.30 -3.29
CA ASP A 155 -1.91 -9.16 -3.90
C ASP A 155 -2.94 -10.21 -3.43
N ALA A 156 -2.57 -11.05 -2.47
CA ALA A 156 -3.36 -12.18 -2.01
C ALA A 156 -3.25 -12.38 -0.49
N THR A 157 -4.17 -13.17 0.05
CA THR A 157 -4.18 -13.53 1.47
C THR A 157 -2.96 -14.37 1.83
N VAL A 158 -2.54 -14.31 3.10
CA VAL A 158 -1.50 -15.20 3.63
C VAL A 158 -1.83 -16.66 3.35
N GLN A 159 -3.10 -17.05 3.53
CA GLN A 159 -3.55 -18.42 3.31
C GLN A 159 -3.34 -18.86 1.85
N ASP A 160 -3.68 -18.01 0.88
CA ASP A 160 -3.56 -18.36 -0.54
C ASP A 160 -2.11 -18.38 -1.00
N LEU A 161 -1.28 -17.49 -0.48
CA LEU A 161 0.17 -17.53 -0.71
C LEU A 161 0.79 -18.82 -0.15
N VAL A 162 0.43 -19.20 1.07
CA VAL A 162 0.88 -20.47 1.67
C VAL A 162 0.43 -21.67 0.85
N LYS A 163 -0.84 -21.73 0.43
CA LYS A 163 -1.35 -22.81 -0.43
C LYS A 163 -0.59 -22.88 -1.76
N LYS A 164 -0.34 -21.73 -2.38
CA LYS A 164 0.43 -21.62 -3.63
C LYS A 164 1.84 -22.18 -3.44
N THR A 165 2.55 -21.74 -2.41
CA THR A 165 3.90 -22.23 -2.09
C THR A 165 3.92 -23.73 -1.81
N MET A 166 2.93 -24.25 -1.06
CA MET A 166 2.81 -25.70 -0.82
C MET A 166 2.57 -26.49 -2.11
N ALA A 167 1.75 -25.97 -3.02
CA ALA A 167 1.48 -26.62 -4.30
C ALA A 167 2.72 -26.62 -5.22
N GLU A 168 3.46 -25.52 -5.26
CA GLU A 168 4.70 -25.38 -6.05
C GLU A 168 5.83 -26.27 -5.49
N GLN A 169 5.99 -26.32 -4.16
CA GLN A 169 7.00 -27.17 -3.52
C GLN A 169 6.63 -28.67 -3.55
N GLY A 170 5.34 -29.02 -3.48
CA GLY A 170 4.88 -30.41 -3.64
C GLY A 170 5.20 -31.04 -4.99
N GLN A 171 5.55 -30.23 -6.01
CA GLN A 171 6.01 -30.67 -7.32
C GLN A 171 7.54 -30.78 -7.44
N SER A 172 8.30 -30.19 -6.51
CA SER A 172 9.76 -30.36 -6.43
C SER A 172 10.10 -31.37 -5.35
N SER A 173 10.57 -32.55 -5.74
CA SER A 173 11.03 -33.64 -4.86
C SER A 173 12.33 -33.31 -4.08
N SER A 174 12.55 -32.04 -3.74
CA SER A 174 13.57 -31.60 -2.81
C SER A 174 12.88 -31.11 -1.55
N GLN A 175 13.28 -31.72 -0.44
CA GLN A 175 12.92 -31.51 0.95
C GLN A 175 13.16 -30.04 1.39
N GLY A 176 12.40 -29.10 0.82
CA GLY A 176 12.46 -27.68 1.15
C GLY A 176 11.61 -27.42 2.38
N ASN A 177 12.21 -26.83 3.40
CA ASN A 177 11.50 -26.39 4.59
C ASN A 177 10.32 -25.51 4.18
N ILE A 178 9.08 -25.96 4.42
CA ILE A 178 7.86 -25.13 4.37
C ILE A 178 8.05 -23.85 5.22
N ILE A 179 8.97 -23.91 6.19
CA ILE A 179 9.41 -22.85 7.10
C ILE A 179 10.13 -21.69 6.38
N GLU A 180 10.72 -21.90 5.19
CA GLU A 180 11.29 -20.81 4.36
C GLU A 180 10.24 -20.04 3.54
N GLY A 181 8.96 -20.21 3.88
CA GLY A 181 7.95 -19.15 3.90
C GLY A 181 7.49 -18.62 2.54
N CYS A 182 6.18 -18.69 2.29
CA CYS A 182 5.51 -18.09 1.13
C CYS A 182 5.83 -16.61 0.87
N CYS A 183 6.35 -15.92 1.88
CA CYS A 183 6.17 -14.51 2.08
C CYS A 183 7.40 -13.94 2.80
N SER A 184 7.73 -12.67 2.53
CA SER A 184 8.80 -11.98 3.24
C SER A 184 8.47 -11.80 4.72
N ASP A 185 9.46 -11.95 5.60
CA ASP A 185 9.34 -11.61 7.02
C ASP A 185 9.12 -10.10 7.25
N LEU A 186 9.46 -9.29 6.24
CA LEU A 186 9.23 -7.85 6.20
C LEU A 186 8.10 -7.46 5.23
N ALA A 187 7.18 -8.38 4.93
CA ALA A 187 6.02 -8.08 4.09
C ALA A 187 5.28 -6.83 4.60
N ILE A 188 4.91 -5.95 3.68
CA ILE A 188 4.23 -4.68 3.94
C ILE A 188 2.73 -4.84 3.77
N THR A 189 2.26 -5.54 2.74
CA THR A 189 0.83 -5.69 2.48
C THR A 189 0.42 -7.12 2.21
N PHE A 190 -0.85 -7.40 2.50
CA PHE A 190 -1.61 -8.55 2.00
C PHE A 190 -2.95 -8.06 1.47
N GLY A 191 -3.21 -8.33 0.19
CA GLY A 191 -4.43 -7.98 -0.52
C GLY A 191 -5.55 -9.00 -0.37
N ASN A 192 -6.76 -8.60 -0.73
CA ASN A 192 -7.96 -9.46 -0.74
C ASN A 192 -8.25 -10.11 0.61
N VAL A 193 -7.87 -9.46 1.72
CA VAL A 193 -8.05 -9.97 3.07
C VAL A 193 -9.47 -9.63 3.55
N PRO A 194 -10.35 -10.62 3.80
CA PRO A 194 -11.67 -10.35 4.34
C PRO A 194 -11.57 -9.84 5.79
N GLY A 195 -12.56 -9.05 6.24
CA GLY A 195 -12.50 -8.36 7.54
C GLY A 195 -12.26 -9.28 8.75
N ASN A 196 -12.82 -10.50 8.75
CA ASN A 196 -12.55 -11.48 9.80
C ASN A 196 -11.07 -11.92 9.83
N GLN A 197 -10.44 -12.09 8.67
CA GLN A 197 -9.01 -12.39 8.57
C GLN A 197 -8.14 -11.17 8.93
N MET A 198 -8.58 -9.94 8.62
CA MET A 198 -7.88 -8.74 9.09
C MET A 198 -7.78 -8.70 10.61
N HIS A 199 -8.85 -9.07 11.33
CA HIS A 199 -8.81 -9.17 12.79
C HIS A 199 -7.84 -10.26 13.30
N VAL A 200 -7.73 -11.38 12.59
CA VAL A 200 -6.75 -12.44 12.91
C VAL A 200 -5.32 -11.95 12.69
N LEU A 201 -5.05 -11.25 11.58
CA LEU A 201 -3.75 -10.64 11.31
C LEU A 201 -3.42 -9.56 12.35
N MET A 202 -4.38 -8.69 12.68
CA MET A 202 -4.22 -7.66 13.71
C MET A 202 -3.86 -8.29 15.06
N PHE A 203 -4.55 -9.38 15.44
CA PHE A 203 -4.23 -10.12 16.64
C PHE A 203 -2.82 -10.74 16.56
N GLY A 204 -2.49 -11.44 15.48
CA GLY A 204 -1.21 -12.14 15.30
C GLY A 204 0.01 -11.21 15.25
N VAL A 205 -0.10 -10.06 14.57
CA VAL A 205 1.01 -9.12 14.39
C VAL A 205 1.17 -8.20 15.61
N TYR A 206 0.08 -7.62 16.10
CA TYR A 206 0.16 -6.51 17.07
C TYR A 206 -0.20 -6.88 18.51
N ARG A 207 -0.94 -7.98 18.75
CA ARG A 207 -1.46 -8.30 20.10
C ARG A 207 -0.90 -9.59 20.68
N LEU A 208 -0.68 -10.61 19.86
CA LEU A 208 -0.18 -11.90 20.30
C LEU A 208 1.30 -11.77 20.69
N ARG A 209 1.63 -12.22 21.90
CA ARG A 209 2.99 -12.22 22.44
C ARG A 209 3.27 -13.59 23.05
N ALA A 210 4.08 -14.39 22.37
CA ALA A 210 4.56 -15.64 22.95
C ALA A 210 5.56 -15.33 24.07
N PHE A 211 5.39 -15.96 25.24
CA PHE A 211 6.31 -15.78 26.35
C PHE A 211 7.73 -16.15 25.95
N GLY A 212 8.71 -15.30 26.29
CA GLY A 212 10.13 -15.50 25.94
C GLY A 212 10.54 -15.06 24.53
N HIS A 213 9.59 -14.66 23.66
CA HIS A 213 9.90 -14.02 22.38
C HIS A 213 9.91 -12.50 22.53
N THR A 214 11.08 -11.89 22.43
CA THR A 214 11.25 -10.43 22.36
C THR A 214 11.19 -9.96 20.92
N TYR A 215 10.11 -9.27 20.56
CA TYR A 215 10.11 -8.38 19.41
C TYR A 215 10.76 -7.07 19.87
N ASN A 216 11.75 -6.55 19.15
CA ASN A 216 12.38 -5.26 19.48
C ASN A 216 11.44 -4.05 19.27
N ASP A 217 10.20 -4.30 18.85
CA ASP A 217 9.15 -3.31 18.71
C ASP A 217 8.31 -3.27 20.00
N LEU A 218 8.79 -2.52 20.99
CA LEU A 218 7.93 -2.06 22.09
C LEU A 218 6.88 -1.09 21.52
N LEU A 219 5.79 -1.62 20.95
CA LEU A 219 4.53 -0.91 20.83
C LEU A 219 3.85 -0.94 22.21
N GLU A 220 4.22 0.01 23.07
CA GLU A 220 3.50 0.26 24.31
C GLU A 220 2.17 0.97 23.99
N PHE A 221 1.06 0.23 24.01
CA PHE A 221 -0.28 0.80 24.06
C PHE A 221 -0.63 1.10 25.52
N HIS A 222 -0.32 2.30 25.97
CA HIS A 222 -0.80 2.78 27.28
C HIS A 222 -2.29 3.09 27.19
N HIS A 223 -3.12 2.18 27.69
CA HIS A 223 -4.50 2.50 28.03
C HIS A 223 -4.51 3.38 29.28
N VAL A 224 -4.65 4.69 29.12
CA VAL A 224 -5.01 5.56 30.23
C VAL A 224 -6.52 5.52 30.37
N ALA A 225 -7.01 4.82 31.40
CA ALA A 225 -8.41 4.94 31.79
C ALA A 225 -8.69 6.41 32.18
N PRO A 226 -9.84 6.99 31.80
CA PRO A 226 -10.19 8.32 32.24
C PRO A 226 -10.27 8.33 33.76
N VAL A 227 -9.50 9.23 34.39
CA VAL A 227 -9.65 9.53 35.81
C VAL A 227 -11.06 10.06 35.99
N THR A 228 -11.91 9.25 36.60
CA THR A 228 -13.14 9.75 37.20
C THR A 228 -12.71 10.56 38.41
N ASP A 229 -12.78 11.89 38.31
CA ASP A 229 -12.81 12.73 39.50
C ASP A 229 -14.11 12.43 40.24
N SER A 230 -14.04 11.46 41.16
CA SER A 230 -15.03 11.29 42.21
C SER A 230 -14.41 11.75 43.51
N ASN A 231 -15.01 12.81 44.04
CA ASN A 231 -15.26 13.13 45.44
C ASN A 231 -14.48 14.32 46.02
N ASP A 232 -15.25 15.39 46.20
CA ASP A 232 -15.62 15.93 47.52
C ASP A 232 -14.49 16.30 48.48
N ASN A 233 -14.17 17.60 48.50
CA ASN A 233 -14.56 18.51 49.59
C ASN A 233 -14.26 19.96 49.22
#